data_AF-A0A2M7ZZ79-F1
#
_entry.id   AF-A0A2M7ZZ79-F1
#
_cell.length_a   1.000
_cell.length_b   1.000
_cell.length_c   1.000
_cell.angle_alpha   90.00
_cell.angle_beta   90.00
_cell.angle_gamma   90.00
#
_symmetry.space_group_name_H-M   'P 1'
#
loop_
_entity.id
_entity.type
_entity.pdbx_description
1 polymer ?
#
loop_
_entity_poly.entity_id
_entity_poly.type
_entity_poly.pdbx_seq_one_letter_code
_entity_poly.pdbx_strand_id
1 'polypeptide(L)'
;MNTLEKNITSLHKEKGFQWLADLPNIINYLAAKWSLTDINPVGNMSWHYVAFAKQQNQKPVVLKIGCDEKVSQDEYRALHYFDGQGAIQVLDYDADYSALLLACAIPGDLLTSTQNNIKNTIHIYADTVNTLLHRSAIPAGFTHVSHWCCALDRINDSRISKQKVDLAMQLRTFLLSSADNE
;
A
#
# COMPACT_ATOMS: atom_id res chain seq x y z
N MET A 1 -15.40 2.99 -17.63
CA MET A 1 -14.93 2.12 -16.54
C MET A 1 -13.60 2.65 -16.07
N ASN A 2 -13.52 3.11 -14.83
CA ASN A 2 -12.26 3.61 -14.27
C ASN A 2 -11.27 2.44 -14.05
N THR A 3 -9.97 2.74 -13.89
CA THR A 3 -8.92 1.70 -13.75
C THR A 3 -9.19 0.76 -12.58
N LEU A 4 -9.70 1.30 -11.47
CA LEU A 4 -10.10 0.54 -10.29
C LEU A 4 -11.14 -0.54 -10.61
N GLU A 5 -12.27 -0.17 -11.20
CA GLU A 5 -13.35 -1.09 -11.58
C GLU A 5 -12.83 -2.21 -12.47
N LYS A 6 -12.01 -1.88 -13.47
CA LYS A 6 -11.41 -2.86 -14.38
C LYS A 6 -10.53 -3.86 -13.65
N ASN A 7 -9.63 -3.38 -12.81
CA ASN A 7 -8.69 -4.23 -12.10
C ASN A 7 -9.40 -5.14 -11.09
N ILE A 8 -10.33 -4.58 -10.31
CA ILE A 8 -11.07 -5.32 -9.29
C ILE A 8 -11.95 -6.41 -9.89
N THR A 9 -12.72 -6.10 -10.93
CA THR A 9 -13.58 -7.09 -11.59
C THR A 9 -12.78 -8.16 -12.31
N SER A 10 -11.63 -7.79 -12.91
CA SER A 10 -10.75 -8.75 -13.58
C SER A 10 -10.08 -9.72 -12.60
N LEU A 11 -9.58 -9.23 -11.46
CA LEU A 11 -8.83 -10.05 -10.50
C LEU A 11 -9.77 -10.85 -9.58
N HIS A 12 -10.78 -10.19 -9.01
CA HIS A 12 -11.65 -10.77 -7.98
C HIS A 12 -12.98 -11.31 -8.53
N LYS A 13 -13.26 -11.13 -9.82
CA LYS A 13 -14.46 -11.64 -10.51
C LYS A 13 -15.73 -11.21 -9.77
N GLU A 14 -16.64 -12.14 -9.48
CA GLU A 14 -17.91 -11.91 -8.79
C GLU A 14 -17.74 -11.14 -7.48
N LYS A 15 -16.74 -11.47 -6.65
CA LYS A 15 -16.43 -10.74 -5.42
C LYS A 15 -16.11 -9.27 -5.71
N GLY A 16 -15.39 -9.00 -6.78
CA GLY A 16 -15.05 -7.64 -7.20
C GLY A 16 -16.26 -6.83 -7.65
N PHE A 17 -17.19 -7.45 -8.39
CA PHE A 17 -18.46 -6.81 -8.75
C PHE A 17 -19.31 -6.48 -7.52
N GLN A 18 -19.43 -7.42 -6.59
CA GLN A 18 -20.17 -7.21 -5.35
C GLN A 18 -19.55 -6.10 -4.49
N TRP A 19 -18.23 -6.11 -4.32
CA TRP A 19 -17.53 -5.07 -3.57
C TRP A 19 -17.75 -3.67 -4.16
N LEU A 20 -17.70 -3.53 -5.49
CA LEU A 20 -17.97 -2.25 -6.16
C LEU A 20 -19.42 -1.79 -5.95
N ALA A 21 -20.38 -2.72 -5.98
CA ALA A 21 -21.79 -2.42 -5.74
C ALA A 21 -22.05 -1.97 -4.30
N ASP A 22 -21.36 -2.57 -3.33
CA ASP A 22 -21.50 -2.25 -1.91
C ASP A 22 -20.69 -1.02 -1.47
N LEU A 23 -19.68 -0.63 -2.25
CA LEU A 23 -18.73 0.44 -1.92
C LEU A 23 -19.39 1.75 -1.45
N PRO A 24 -20.48 2.28 -2.06
CA PRO A 24 -21.16 3.46 -1.55
C PRO A 24 -21.71 3.29 -0.12
N ASN A 25 -22.25 2.11 0.20
CA ASN A 25 -22.75 1.81 1.54
C ASN A 25 -21.61 1.69 2.55
N ILE A 26 -20.50 1.07 2.15
CA ILE A 26 -19.27 0.95 2.96
C ILE A 26 -18.72 2.35 3.27
N ILE A 27 -18.62 3.23 2.27
CA ILE A 27 -18.17 4.62 2.46
C ILE A 27 -19.06 5.35 3.45
N ASN A 28 -20.39 5.23 3.32
CA ASN A 28 -21.33 5.87 4.24
C ASN A 28 -21.18 5.36 5.68
N TYR A 29 -21.03 4.05 5.85
CA TYR A 29 -20.80 3.44 7.16
C TYR A 29 -19.50 3.98 7.79
N LEU A 30 -18.38 3.93 7.06
CA LEU A 30 -17.07 4.39 7.55
C LEU A 30 -17.05 5.89 7.80
N ALA A 31 -17.75 6.68 6.98
CA ALA A 31 -17.90 8.11 7.18
C ALA A 31 -18.62 8.42 8.49
N ALA A 32 -19.69 7.69 8.80
CA ALA A 32 -20.39 7.83 10.08
C ALA A 32 -19.49 7.36 11.25
N LYS A 33 -18.88 6.17 11.14
CA LYS A 33 -18.00 5.57 12.16
C LYS A 33 -16.87 6.52 12.56
N TRP A 34 -16.22 7.13 11.58
CA TRP A 34 -15.05 7.99 11.80
C TRP A 34 -15.37 9.49 11.79
N SER A 35 -16.65 9.88 11.72
CA SER A 35 -17.08 11.28 11.65
C SER A 35 -16.40 12.04 10.50
N LEU A 36 -16.36 11.44 9.30
CA LEU A 36 -15.73 12.01 8.12
C LEU A 36 -16.67 12.95 7.37
N THR A 37 -16.11 14.06 6.92
CA THR A 37 -16.75 15.02 5.99
C THR A 37 -15.83 15.29 4.81
N ASP A 38 -16.34 15.98 3.78
CA ASP A 38 -15.58 16.38 2.59
C ASP A 38 -14.81 15.20 1.95
N ILE A 39 -15.49 14.06 1.77
CA ILE A 39 -14.88 12.86 1.18
C ILE A 39 -14.72 13.08 -0.33
N ASN A 40 -13.47 13.17 -0.77
CA ASN A 40 -13.08 13.45 -2.15
C ASN A 40 -12.17 12.33 -2.66
N PRO A 41 -12.67 11.44 -3.55
CA PRO A 41 -11.88 10.37 -4.14
C PRO A 41 -10.67 10.90 -4.92
N VAL A 42 -9.55 10.18 -4.86
CA VAL A 42 -8.36 10.53 -5.68
C VAL A 42 -8.59 10.13 -7.14
N GLY A 43 -8.05 10.91 -8.08
CA GLY A 43 -8.33 10.72 -9.51
C GLY A 43 -7.67 9.49 -10.17
N ASN A 44 -6.69 8.87 -9.52
CA ASN A 44 -5.80 7.85 -10.10
C ASN A 44 -5.83 6.49 -9.37
N MET A 45 -7.01 6.07 -8.90
CA MET A 45 -7.18 4.78 -8.21
C MET A 45 -6.98 3.58 -9.14
N SER A 46 -6.27 2.55 -8.66
CA SER A 46 -5.96 1.33 -9.42
C SER A 46 -6.46 0.04 -8.77
N TRP A 47 -6.27 -0.15 -7.46
CA TRP A 47 -6.63 -1.39 -6.74
C TRP A 47 -7.42 -1.17 -5.45
N HIS A 48 -7.40 0.05 -4.92
CA HIS A 48 -8.11 0.42 -3.71
C HIS A 48 -8.94 1.66 -3.98
N TYR A 49 -10.08 1.77 -3.30
CA TYR A 49 -10.74 3.06 -3.19
C TYR A 49 -9.95 3.92 -2.21
N VAL A 50 -9.60 5.14 -2.61
CA VAL A 50 -8.85 6.10 -1.80
C VAL A 50 -9.49 7.47 -1.92
N ALA A 51 -9.74 8.11 -0.80
CA ALA A 51 -10.31 9.44 -0.75
C ALA A 51 -9.63 10.30 0.33
N PHE A 52 -9.41 11.57 0.02
CA PHE A 52 -9.16 12.57 1.04
C PHE A 52 -10.45 12.84 1.80
N ALA A 53 -10.35 13.06 3.10
CA ALA A 53 -11.47 13.44 3.93
C ALA A 53 -11.02 14.35 5.07
N LYS A 54 -11.98 14.86 5.84
CA LYS A 54 -11.72 15.59 7.08
C LYS A 54 -12.43 14.90 8.24
N GLN A 55 -11.73 14.78 9.36
CA GLN A 55 -12.31 14.37 10.64
C GLN A 55 -12.76 15.61 11.44
N GLN A 56 -13.22 15.40 12.68
CA GLN A 56 -13.51 16.48 13.63
C GLN A 56 -12.39 17.53 13.68
N ASN A 57 -12.77 18.80 13.89
CA ASN A 57 -11.88 19.96 13.87
C ASN A 57 -11.14 20.17 12.53
N GLN A 58 -11.71 19.70 11.41
CA GLN A 58 -11.14 19.84 10.06
C GLN A 58 -9.78 19.13 9.90
N LYS A 59 -9.47 18.14 10.75
CA LYS A 59 -8.21 17.38 10.64
C LYS A 59 -8.20 16.59 9.33
N PRO A 60 -7.24 16.82 8.42
CA PRO A 60 -7.16 16.10 7.16
C PRO A 60 -6.72 14.65 7.38
N VAL A 61 -7.41 13.73 6.71
CA VAL A 61 -7.21 12.28 6.80
C VAL A 61 -7.39 11.64 5.41
N VAL A 62 -6.93 10.41 5.26
CA VAL A 62 -7.15 9.61 4.05
C VAL A 62 -7.94 8.36 4.41
N LEU A 63 -9.05 8.15 3.71
CA LEU A 63 -9.83 6.92 3.73
C LEU A 63 -9.31 5.99 2.62
N LYS A 64 -8.88 4.79 2.98
CA LYS A 64 -8.47 3.75 2.03
C LYS A 64 -9.26 2.46 2.28
N ILE A 65 -9.87 1.90 1.23
CA ILE A 65 -10.70 0.69 1.32
C ILE A 65 -10.19 -0.33 0.29
N GLY A 66 -9.90 -1.55 0.75
CA GLY A 66 -9.48 -2.67 -0.08
C GLY A 66 -10.61 -3.66 -0.38
N CYS A 67 -10.49 -4.37 -1.50
CA CYS A 67 -11.35 -5.53 -1.84
C CYS A 67 -10.76 -6.86 -1.30
N ASP A 68 -9.45 -6.89 -1.05
CA ASP A 68 -8.72 -8.05 -0.56
C ASP A 68 -8.32 -7.83 0.92
N GLU A 69 -8.93 -8.62 1.78
CA GLU A 69 -8.73 -8.56 3.23
C GLU A 69 -7.28 -8.82 3.62
N LYS A 70 -6.63 -9.81 3.00
CA LYS A 70 -5.26 -10.17 3.33
C LYS A 70 -4.30 -9.05 2.98
N VAL A 71 -4.49 -8.42 1.82
CA VAL A 71 -3.67 -7.27 1.38
C VAL A 71 -3.86 -6.10 2.35
N SER A 72 -5.10 -5.76 2.73
CA SER A 72 -5.35 -4.69 3.70
C SER A 72 -4.79 -5.00 5.09
N GLN A 73 -4.84 -6.27 5.55
CA GLN A 73 -4.25 -6.69 6.82
C GLN A 73 -2.72 -6.67 6.82
N ASP A 74 -2.08 -7.06 5.71
CA ASP A 74 -0.62 -6.94 5.54
C ASP A 74 -0.22 -5.45 5.59
N GLU A 75 -0.96 -4.57 4.91
CA GLU A 75 -0.71 -3.12 4.91
C GLU A 75 -0.90 -2.51 6.30
N TYR A 76 -2.01 -2.82 6.99
CA TYR A 76 -2.26 -2.38 8.36
C TYR A 76 -1.09 -2.73 9.27
N ARG A 77 -0.64 -3.98 9.26
CA ARG A 77 0.46 -4.46 10.11
C ARG A 77 1.76 -3.73 9.81
N ALA A 78 2.08 -3.51 8.54
CA ALA A 78 3.28 -2.76 8.15
C ALA A 78 3.23 -1.30 8.62
N LEU A 79 2.14 -0.59 8.34
CA LEU A 79 2.01 0.82 8.75
C LEU A 79 1.92 0.99 10.27
N HIS A 80 1.24 0.05 10.96
CA HIS A 80 1.17 0.05 12.41
C HIS A 80 2.53 -0.23 13.06
N TYR A 81 3.37 -1.07 12.46
CA TYR A 81 4.75 -1.29 12.93
C TYR A 81 5.61 -0.02 12.82
N PHE A 82 5.50 0.70 11.70
CA PHE A 82 6.26 1.94 11.52
C PHE A 82 5.70 3.10 12.35
N ASP A 83 4.38 3.15 12.60
CA ASP A 83 3.69 4.12 13.46
C ASP A 83 4.20 5.56 13.26
N GLY A 84 4.09 6.06 12.03
CA GLY A 84 4.49 7.42 11.67
C GLY A 84 6.01 7.62 11.45
N GLN A 85 6.85 6.62 11.69
CA GLN A 85 8.31 6.74 11.53
C GLN A 85 8.73 6.34 10.12
N GLY A 86 8.90 7.33 9.24
CA GLY A 86 9.26 7.12 7.84
C GLY A 86 8.11 6.60 6.95
N ALA A 87 6.95 6.29 7.55
CA ALA A 87 5.72 5.89 6.87
C ALA A 87 4.52 6.64 7.47
N ILE A 88 3.39 6.66 6.77
CA ILE A 88 2.20 7.33 7.24
C ILE A 88 1.60 6.61 8.46
N GLN A 89 1.08 7.37 9.42
CA GLN A 89 0.46 6.80 10.61
C GLN A 89 -0.95 6.26 10.29
N VAL A 90 -1.27 5.07 10.82
CA VAL A 90 -2.64 4.57 10.89
C VAL A 90 -3.34 5.21 12.08
N LEU A 91 -4.48 5.85 11.83
CA LEU A 91 -5.32 6.44 12.87
C LEU A 91 -6.36 5.45 13.39
N ASP A 92 -6.93 4.63 12.49
CA ASP A 92 -7.85 3.54 12.84
C ASP A 92 -7.91 2.50 11.70
N TYR A 93 -8.44 1.31 12.00
CA TYR A 93 -8.59 0.19 11.07
C TYR A 93 -9.94 -0.51 11.26
N ASP A 94 -10.62 -0.79 10.16
CA ASP A 94 -11.85 -1.58 10.11
C ASP A 94 -11.58 -2.88 9.35
N ALA A 95 -11.55 -4.01 10.07
CA ALA A 95 -11.26 -5.31 9.50
C ALA A 95 -12.42 -5.82 8.62
N ASP A 96 -13.66 -5.59 9.03
CA ASP A 96 -14.86 -6.06 8.33
C ASP A 96 -14.95 -5.49 6.91
N TYR A 97 -14.55 -4.23 6.75
CA TYR A 97 -14.53 -3.54 5.47
C TYR A 97 -13.13 -3.37 4.87
N SER A 98 -12.11 -4.01 5.45
CA SER A 98 -10.73 -3.94 4.95
C SER A 98 -10.25 -2.49 4.72
N ALA A 99 -10.61 -1.60 5.65
CA ALA A 99 -10.47 -0.16 5.50
C ALA A 99 -9.52 0.46 6.52
N LEU A 100 -8.69 1.39 6.06
CA LEU A 100 -7.72 2.15 6.84
C LEU A 100 -8.13 3.61 6.89
N LEU A 101 -8.10 4.19 8.09
CA LEU A 101 -8.07 5.63 8.29
C LEU A 101 -6.63 6.05 8.54
N LEU A 102 -6.07 6.85 7.64
CA LEU A 102 -4.65 7.24 7.67
C LEU A 102 -4.50 8.74 7.94
N ALA A 103 -3.39 9.12 8.56
CA ALA A 103 -2.98 10.52 8.57
C ALA A 103 -2.79 11.01 7.13
N CYS A 104 -3.03 12.30 6.89
CA CYS A 104 -2.72 12.89 5.58
C CYS A 104 -1.27 13.39 5.57
N ALA A 105 -0.50 13.03 4.54
CA ALA A 105 0.82 13.61 4.32
C ALA A 105 0.65 15.08 3.87
N ILE A 106 1.29 16.01 4.58
CA ILE A 106 1.18 17.44 4.33
C ILE A 106 2.58 18.10 4.46
N PRO A 107 3.14 18.64 3.36
CA PRO A 107 2.65 18.52 1.98
C PRO A 107 2.70 17.06 1.49
N GLY A 108 1.78 16.71 0.58
CA GLY A 108 1.59 15.33 0.08
C GLY A 108 2.20 15.09 -1.31
N ASP A 109 3.18 15.90 -1.71
CA ASP A 109 3.76 15.87 -3.05
C ASP A 109 4.55 14.59 -3.30
N LEU A 110 4.44 14.05 -4.51
CA LEU A 110 5.26 12.92 -4.93
C LEU A 110 6.73 13.36 -5.01
N LEU A 111 7.66 12.52 -4.54
CA LEU A 111 9.09 12.79 -4.67
C LEU A 111 9.52 12.99 -6.13
N THR A 112 8.84 12.36 -7.08
CA THR A 112 9.10 12.54 -8.52
C THR A 112 8.67 13.90 -9.07
N SER A 113 8.03 14.76 -8.26
CA SER A 113 7.71 16.14 -8.66
C SER A 113 8.91 17.09 -8.52
N THR A 114 9.93 16.74 -7.73
CA THR A 114 11.11 17.58 -7.48
C THR A 114 12.22 17.43 -8.53
N GLN A 115 11.83 17.26 -9.81
CA GLN A 115 12.70 16.80 -10.92
C GLN A 115 13.97 17.64 -11.15
N ASN A 116 13.98 18.89 -10.71
CA ASN A 116 15.09 19.82 -10.94
C ASN A 116 16.20 19.75 -9.88
N ASN A 117 16.11 18.86 -8.88
CA ASN A 117 17.15 18.70 -7.87
C ASN A 117 17.37 17.23 -7.49
N ILE A 118 18.15 16.51 -8.30
CA ILE A 118 18.47 15.09 -8.08
C ILE A 118 19.20 14.83 -6.76
N LYS A 119 20.10 15.74 -6.34
CA LYS A 119 20.84 15.59 -5.08
C LYS A 119 19.88 15.63 -3.89
N ASN A 120 18.97 16.60 -3.87
CA ASN A 120 17.94 16.69 -2.83
C ASN A 120 16.98 15.50 -2.88
N THR A 121 16.62 15.04 -4.08
CA THR A 121 15.76 13.87 -4.27
C THR A 121 16.38 12.61 -3.66
N ILE A 122 17.67 12.37 -3.92
CA ILE A 122 18.43 11.25 -3.33
C ILE A 122 18.49 11.39 -1.80
N HIS A 123 18.73 12.60 -1.31
CA HIS A 123 18.81 12.85 0.14
C HIS A 123 17.49 12.54 0.84
N ILE A 124 16.35 13.05 0.34
CA ILE A 124 15.02 12.77 0.91
C ILE A 124 14.74 11.26 0.92
N TYR A 125 15.05 10.57 -0.19
CA TYR A 125 14.89 9.11 -0.27
C TYR A 125 15.75 8.39 0.78
N ALA A 126 17.04 8.72 0.85
CA ALA A 126 17.98 8.10 1.78
C ALA A 126 17.57 8.33 3.24
N ASP A 127 17.15 9.55 3.59
CA ASP A 127 16.70 9.90 4.94
C ASP A 127 15.42 9.14 5.32
N THR A 128 14.48 8.98 4.38
CA THR A 128 13.27 8.18 4.59
C THR A 128 13.62 6.71 4.84
N VAL A 129 14.46 6.12 3.99
CA VAL A 129 14.92 4.73 4.14
C VAL A 129 15.67 4.55 5.46
N ASN A 130 16.58 5.46 5.79
CA ASN A 130 17.29 5.41 7.06
C ASN A 130 16.30 5.47 8.22
N THR A 131 15.31 6.36 8.20
CA THR A 131 14.28 6.44 9.25
C THR A 131 13.54 5.11 9.44
N LEU A 132 13.14 4.46 8.34
CA LEU A 132 12.49 3.14 8.38
C LEU A 132 13.39 2.07 9.03
N LEU A 133 14.70 2.11 8.74
CA LEU A 133 15.68 1.15 9.26
C LEU A 133 15.97 1.29 10.76
N HIS A 134 15.65 2.42 11.40
CA HIS A 134 15.89 2.61 12.83
C HIS A 134 14.86 1.88 13.72
N ARG A 135 13.77 1.34 13.15
CA ARG A 135 12.82 0.51 13.91
C ARG A 135 13.48 -0.83 14.24
N SER A 136 13.73 -1.02 15.54
CA SER A 136 14.33 -2.24 16.09
C SER A 136 13.27 -3.34 16.30
N ALA A 137 13.71 -4.61 16.21
CA ALA A 137 12.94 -5.83 16.46
C ALA A 137 11.66 -5.96 15.63
N ILE A 138 11.77 -6.63 14.48
CA ILE A 138 10.63 -6.96 13.61
C ILE A 138 9.74 -8.01 14.33
N PRO A 139 8.46 -7.71 14.62
CA PRO A 139 7.55 -8.68 15.20
C PRO A 139 7.33 -9.90 14.30
N ALA A 140 6.89 -11.01 14.88
CA ALA A 140 6.46 -12.16 14.08
C ALA A 140 5.23 -11.82 13.22
N GLY A 141 5.04 -12.57 12.13
CA GLY A 141 3.83 -12.52 11.30
C GLY A 141 3.97 -11.75 9.98
N PHE A 142 5.10 -11.11 9.71
CA PHE A 142 5.39 -10.57 8.38
C PHE A 142 5.70 -11.69 7.39
N THR A 143 5.21 -11.53 6.15
CA THR A 143 5.52 -12.45 5.06
C THR A 143 6.99 -12.32 4.71
N HIS A 144 7.76 -13.39 4.94
CA HIS A 144 9.18 -13.43 4.61
C HIS A 144 9.40 -13.27 3.09
N VAL A 145 10.50 -12.61 2.70
CA VAL A 145 10.77 -12.29 1.30
C VAL A 145 10.88 -13.52 0.38
N SER A 146 11.30 -14.67 0.93
CA SER A 146 11.34 -15.95 0.22
C SER A 146 9.98 -16.37 -0.35
N HIS A 147 8.89 -16.06 0.34
CA HIS A 147 7.53 -16.35 -0.16
C HIS A 147 7.24 -15.60 -1.46
N TRP A 148 7.61 -14.32 -1.53
CA TRP A 148 7.45 -13.51 -2.74
C TRP A 148 8.36 -14.00 -3.88
N CYS A 149 9.58 -14.43 -3.54
CA CYS A 149 10.52 -14.99 -4.50
C CYS A 149 10.01 -16.27 -5.20
N CYS A 150 9.08 -17.03 -4.60
CA CYS A 150 8.46 -18.19 -5.24
C CYS A 150 7.68 -17.82 -6.52
N ALA A 151 7.30 -16.56 -6.73
CA ALA A 151 6.71 -16.12 -7.98
C ALA A 151 7.65 -16.31 -9.19
N LEU A 152 8.96 -16.24 -8.97
CA LEU A 152 9.97 -16.45 -10.01
C LEU A 152 10.00 -17.89 -10.52
N ASP A 153 9.66 -18.86 -9.67
CA ASP A 153 9.60 -20.30 -10.05
C ASP A 153 8.48 -20.58 -11.06
N ARG A 154 7.52 -19.67 -11.20
CA ARG A 154 6.34 -19.80 -12.06
C ARG A 154 6.46 -19.03 -13.36
N ILE A 155 7.61 -18.39 -13.62
CA ILE A 155 7.81 -17.64 -14.86
C ILE A 155 7.84 -18.63 -16.03
N ASN A 156 6.81 -18.58 -16.86
CA ASN A 156 6.65 -19.39 -18.06
C ASN A 156 6.26 -18.56 -19.30
N ASP A 157 6.22 -17.24 -19.16
CA ASP A 157 5.83 -16.32 -20.22
C ASP A 157 6.97 -16.12 -21.22
N SER A 158 6.75 -16.54 -22.47
CA SER A 158 7.74 -16.45 -23.55
C SER A 158 8.11 -15.02 -23.94
N ARG A 159 7.37 -14.01 -23.49
CA ARG A 159 7.69 -12.58 -23.67
C ARG A 159 8.82 -12.12 -22.75
N ILE A 160 9.13 -12.87 -21.70
CA ILE A 160 10.21 -12.55 -20.76
C ILE A 160 11.49 -13.23 -21.25
N SER A 161 12.54 -12.44 -21.52
CA SER A 161 13.80 -12.99 -22.02
C SER A 161 14.48 -13.85 -20.97
N LYS A 162 15.10 -14.95 -21.41
CA LYS A 162 15.88 -15.85 -20.53
C LYS A 162 16.92 -15.10 -19.70
N GLN A 163 17.62 -14.14 -20.30
CA GLN A 163 18.60 -13.31 -19.59
C GLN A 163 18.00 -12.56 -18.38
N LYS A 164 16.76 -12.05 -18.50
CA LYS A 164 16.07 -11.38 -17.39
C LYS A 164 15.68 -12.36 -16.30
N VAL A 165 15.24 -13.57 -16.67
CA VAL A 165 14.93 -14.64 -15.72
C VAL A 165 16.19 -15.05 -14.96
N ASP A 166 17.29 -15.29 -15.67
CA ASP A 166 18.57 -15.66 -15.07
C ASP A 166 19.07 -14.58 -14.09
N LEU A 167 18.99 -13.30 -14.48
CA LEU A 167 19.34 -12.18 -13.59
C LEU A 167 18.42 -12.10 -12.37
N ALA A 168 17.11 -12.28 -12.54
CA ALA A 168 16.17 -12.28 -11.42
C ALA A 168 16.47 -13.41 -10.43
N MET A 169 16.84 -14.60 -10.94
CA MET A 169 17.24 -15.73 -10.10
C MET A 169 18.56 -15.46 -9.35
N GLN A 170 19.54 -14.80 -9.98
CA GLN A 170 20.77 -14.36 -9.30
C GLN A 170 20.48 -13.35 -8.18
N LEU A 171 19.65 -12.34 -8.45
CA LEU A 171 19.27 -11.32 -7.47
C LEU A 171 18.47 -11.92 -6.31
N ARG A 172 17.59 -12.89 -6.57
CA ARG A 172 16.89 -13.66 -5.54
C ARG A 172 17.89 -14.36 -4.62
N THR A 173 18.87 -15.06 -5.15
CA THR A 173 19.88 -15.76 -4.33
C THR A 173 20.64 -14.78 -3.45
N PHE A 174 21.05 -13.63 -4.01
CA PHE A 174 21.70 -12.57 -3.25
C PHE A 174 20.80 -12.06 -2.11
N LEU A 175 19.54 -11.72 -2.41
CA LEU A 175 18.58 -11.20 -1.43
C LEU A 175 18.31 -12.19 -0.28
N LEU A 176 18.17 -13.48 -0.59
CA LEU A 176 17.93 -14.51 0.42
C LEU A 176 19.17 -14.73 1.31
N SER A 177 20.37 -14.66 0.74
CA SER A 177 21.61 -14.78 1.52
C SER A 177 21.83 -13.64 2.51
N SER A 178 21.27 -12.46 2.25
CA SER A 178 21.31 -11.33 3.19
C SER A 178 20.22 -11.40 4.27
N ALA A 179 19.15 -12.16 4.04
CA ALA A 179 18.03 -12.30 4.98
C ALA A 179 18.31 -13.36 6.06
N ASP A 180 19.15 -14.37 5.78
CA ASP A 180 19.54 -15.40 6.76
C ASP A 180 20.42 -14.87 7.92
N ASN A 181 20.79 -13.57 7.88
CA ASN A 181 21.55 -12.87 8.93
C ASN A 181 20.67 -12.01 9.85
N GLU A 182 19.34 -12.03 9.71
CA GLU A 182 18.37 -11.41 10.63
C GLU A 182 17.98 -12.36 11.78
#